data_AF-A0A833D5G0-F1
#
_entry.id   AF-A0A833D5G0-F1
#
_cell.length_a   1.000
_cell.length_b   1.000
_cell.length_c   1.000
_cell.angle_alpha   90.00
_cell.angle_beta   90.00
_cell.angle_gamma   90.00
#
_symmetry.space_group_name_H-M   'P 1'
#
loop_
_entity.id
_entity.type
_entity.pdbx_description
1 polymer ?
#
loop_
_entity_poly.entity_id
_entity_poly.type
_entity_poly.pdbx_seq_one_letter_code
_entity_poly.pdbx_strand_id
1 'polypeptide(L)'
;MAQTLRGGLLDDLARVRELATRPAKTAAEIARNIEAASGQIRLATPHDYEAGHVQGAIPALMQGLFDLRLAVRAALAGWKSQGLLTPDVQAAVRDLMRMARYGCDYLGEMSIGNRRLGHGETPGPAFTGHPLQTFRNPALNPGEAIAWRSGDVIMMRGSHHNSAAIARIGDVDSQFSHLAVLYIDPTGGQHIVESLIEEGAIINPLSHSLGHGVARAALYRHKDERLAAEAARLMHEHVRRSREPGGKRILYDFTMRLPGYRQLFCAKVIRQAFDLASAGKIMLPTYPTRFQLKNRDFLKRIGVKTNETFAPADIDLETDFDLVAEWQDYRATARLRTQDLIMDKLFEWMDEHGYTFKEDFIIHLISFLGRIAGQMSDRAKSLIADVVPKVPSNMRRRTIATVAMLHKTAQPLLEKLETLEAEHLARSGRPLDGRAVYEALEAIRAQSRGRIGYLSGKT
;
A
#
# COMPACT_ATOMS: atom_id res chain seq x y z
N MET A 1 -9.34 -5.55 -34.25
CA MET A 1 -8.93 -6.98 -34.30
C MET A 1 -7.63 -7.11 -33.53
N ALA A 2 -7.72 -7.52 -32.27
CA ALA A 2 -6.54 -7.75 -31.43
C ALA A 2 -5.80 -8.98 -31.97
N GLN A 3 -4.49 -8.85 -32.21
CA GLN A 3 -3.63 -10.01 -32.42
C GLN A 3 -3.75 -10.91 -31.18
N THR A 4 -4.38 -12.06 -31.35
CA THR A 4 -4.36 -13.13 -30.36
C THR A 4 -2.90 -13.46 -30.04
N LEU A 5 -2.56 -13.35 -28.76
CA LEU A 5 -1.26 -13.66 -28.17
C LEU A 5 -0.87 -15.08 -28.62
N ARG A 6 0.10 -15.20 -29.52
CA ARG A 6 0.50 -16.49 -30.14
C ARG A 6 1.42 -17.35 -29.25
N GLY A 7 1.57 -17.01 -27.97
CA GLY A 7 2.31 -17.80 -26.96
C GLY A 7 1.43 -18.10 -25.76
N GLY A 8 1.75 -19.15 -25.00
CA GLY A 8 1.06 -19.42 -23.74
C GLY A 8 1.40 -18.38 -22.66
N LEU A 9 0.68 -18.36 -21.54
CA LEU A 9 0.90 -17.41 -20.42
C LEU A 9 2.36 -17.31 -19.95
N LEU A 10 3.11 -18.42 -20.01
CA LEU A 10 4.52 -18.46 -19.63
C LEU A 10 5.42 -17.76 -20.66
N ASP A 11 5.09 -17.85 -21.95
CA ASP A 11 5.81 -17.12 -23.00
C ASP A 11 5.57 -15.62 -22.87
N ASP A 12 4.34 -15.24 -22.52
CA ASP A 12 3.96 -13.85 -22.25
C ASP A 12 4.75 -13.29 -21.06
N LEU A 13 4.86 -14.05 -19.96
CA LEU A 13 5.69 -13.67 -18.81
C LEU A 13 7.18 -13.58 -19.16
N ALA A 14 7.68 -14.49 -20.01
CA ALA A 14 9.05 -14.41 -20.51
C ALA A 14 9.30 -13.14 -21.33
N ARG A 15 8.35 -12.74 -22.20
CA ARG A 15 8.42 -11.48 -22.96
C ARG A 15 8.36 -10.26 -22.05
N VAL A 16 7.50 -10.25 -21.03
CA VAL A 16 7.44 -9.19 -20.01
C VAL A 16 8.80 -9.03 -19.34
N ARG A 17 9.43 -10.14 -18.95
CA ARG A 17 10.76 -10.13 -18.31
C ARG A 17 11.84 -9.63 -19.27
N GLU A 18 11.82 -10.07 -20.52
CA GLU A 18 12.75 -9.61 -21.55
C GLU A 18 12.65 -8.09 -21.73
N LEU A 19 11.43 -7.55 -21.86
CA LEU A 19 11.20 -6.11 -21.95
C LEU A 19 11.74 -5.36 -20.74
N ALA A 20 11.36 -5.79 -19.53
CA ALA A 20 11.73 -5.10 -18.29
C ALA A 20 13.24 -5.13 -17.98
N THR A 21 13.96 -6.11 -18.50
CA THR A 21 15.41 -6.28 -18.27
C THR A 21 16.26 -5.96 -19.50
N ARG A 22 15.63 -5.50 -20.58
CA ARG A 22 16.30 -5.17 -21.83
C ARG A 22 17.39 -4.13 -21.60
N PRO A 23 18.64 -4.37 -22.04
CA PRO A 23 19.69 -3.38 -21.98
C PRO A 23 19.25 -2.08 -22.67
N ALA A 24 19.46 -0.96 -21.99
CA ALA A 24 19.09 0.37 -22.46
C ALA A 24 20.23 1.34 -22.18
N LYS A 25 20.45 2.29 -23.09
CA LYS A 25 21.52 3.29 -22.97
C LYS A 25 21.01 4.63 -22.44
N THR A 26 19.70 4.83 -22.46
CA THR A 26 19.07 6.09 -22.05
C THR A 26 17.92 5.85 -21.07
N ALA A 27 17.63 6.84 -20.23
CA ALA A 27 16.51 6.77 -19.29
C ALA A 27 15.16 6.63 -20.01
N ALA A 28 15.00 7.29 -21.17
CA ALA A 28 13.80 7.20 -21.98
C ALA A 28 13.58 5.79 -22.55
N GLU A 29 14.64 5.07 -22.92
CA GLU A 29 14.53 3.66 -23.33
C GLU A 29 14.13 2.77 -22.15
N ILE A 30 14.70 2.98 -20.96
CA ILE A 30 14.33 2.23 -19.76
C ILE A 30 12.84 2.44 -19.44
N ALA A 31 12.39 3.69 -19.38
CA ALA A 31 11.00 4.02 -19.09
C ALA A 31 10.04 3.35 -20.09
N ARG A 32 10.28 3.51 -21.40
CA ARG A 32 9.46 2.87 -22.45
C ARG A 32 9.44 1.34 -22.34
N ASN A 33 10.59 0.71 -22.09
CA ASN A 33 10.68 -0.75 -21.96
C ASN A 33 9.90 -1.27 -20.75
N ILE A 34 10.02 -0.58 -19.60
CA ILE A 34 9.31 -0.91 -18.37
C ILE A 34 7.80 -0.66 -18.52
N GLU A 35 7.40 0.45 -19.14
CA GLU A 35 6.00 0.75 -19.47
C GLU A 35 5.39 -0.29 -20.41
N ALA A 36 6.14 -0.73 -21.42
CA ALA A 36 5.70 -1.81 -22.31
C ALA A 36 5.51 -3.13 -21.56
N ALA A 37 6.42 -3.46 -20.63
CA ALA A 37 6.29 -4.64 -19.77
C ALA A 37 5.05 -4.54 -18.86
N SER A 38 4.84 -3.38 -18.22
CA SER A 38 3.67 -3.11 -17.39
C SER A 38 2.36 -3.21 -18.18
N GLY A 39 2.34 -2.64 -19.38
CA GLY A 39 1.22 -2.72 -20.32
C GLY A 39 0.90 -4.15 -20.74
N GLN A 40 1.90 -4.99 -20.96
CA GLN A 40 1.68 -6.42 -21.24
C GLN A 40 1.05 -7.15 -20.07
N ILE A 41 1.48 -6.91 -18.83
CA ILE A 41 0.83 -7.49 -17.64
C ILE A 41 -0.64 -7.05 -17.55
N ARG A 42 -0.91 -5.76 -17.82
CA ARG A 42 -2.28 -5.20 -17.77
C ARG A 42 -3.20 -5.80 -18.83
N LEU A 43 -2.67 -6.08 -20.02
CA LEU A 43 -3.42 -6.65 -21.14
C LEU A 43 -3.53 -8.17 -21.07
N ALA A 44 -2.56 -8.85 -20.44
CA ALA A 44 -2.61 -10.29 -20.23
C ALA A 44 -3.62 -10.60 -19.12
N THR A 45 -4.90 -10.65 -19.48
CA THR A 45 -5.90 -11.11 -18.54
C THR A 45 -5.87 -12.64 -18.51
N PRO A 46 -5.91 -13.30 -17.34
CA PRO A 46 -6.06 -14.74 -17.27
C PRO A 46 -7.29 -15.26 -18.04
N HIS A 47 -8.22 -14.37 -18.38
CA HIS A 47 -9.45 -14.61 -19.12
C HIS A 47 -9.28 -14.77 -20.64
N ASP A 48 -8.13 -14.34 -21.18
CA ASP A 48 -7.76 -14.53 -22.58
C ASP A 48 -7.26 -15.95 -22.88
N TYR A 49 -7.13 -16.79 -21.83
CA TYR A 49 -6.58 -18.13 -21.89
C TYR A 49 -7.59 -19.18 -21.40
N GLU A 50 -7.45 -20.42 -21.86
CA GLU A 50 -8.30 -21.52 -21.38
C GLU A 50 -8.07 -21.78 -19.89
N ALA A 51 -9.16 -21.87 -19.13
CA ALA A 51 -9.13 -21.94 -17.66
C ALA A 51 -8.29 -23.12 -17.12
N GLY A 52 -8.32 -24.27 -17.79
CA GLY A 52 -7.51 -25.44 -17.40
C GLY A 52 -6.01 -25.22 -17.57
N HIS A 53 -5.59 -24.51 -18.63
CA HIS A 53 -4.18 -24.16 -18.86
C HIS A 53 -3.69 -23.09 -17.86
N VAL A 54 -4.56 -22.16 -17.48
CA VAL A 54 -4.23 -21.15 -16.46
C VAL A 54 -3.97 -21.82 -15.12
N GLN A 55 -4.88 -22.69 -14.65
CA GLN A 55 -4.81 -23.27 -13.31
C GLN A 55 -3.50 -24.03 -13.05
N GLY A 56 -3.05 -24.82 -14.04
CA GLY A 56 -1.78 -25.56 -13.95
C GLY A 56 -0.54 -24.64 -13.96
N ALA A 57 -0.64 -23.46 -14.58
CA ALA A 57 0.48 -22.52 -14.70
C ALA A 57 0.58 -21.50 -13.54
N ILE A 58 -0.47 -21.36 -12.70
CA ILE A 58 -0.53 -20.37 -11.61
C ILE A 58 0.75 -20.30 -10.76
N PRO A 59 1.27 -21.41 -10.19
CA PRO A 59 2.48 -21.35 -9.35
C PRO A 59 3.68 -20.73 -10.06
N ALA A 60 3.93 -21.15 -11.31
CA ALA A 60 5.04 -20.66 -12.12
C ALA A 60 4.85 -19.19 -12.53
N LEU A 61 3.62 -18.79 -12.86
CA LEU A 61 3.31 -17.41 -13.22
C LEU A 61 3.50 -16.46 -12.03
N MET A 62 2.99 -16.83 -10.85
CA MET A 62 3.15 -16.00 -9.65
C MET A 62 4.61 -15.88 -9.21
N GLN A 63 5.36 -16.99 -9.25
CA GLN A 63 6.79 -16.98 -8.98
C GLN A 63 7.53 -16.09 -9.99
N GLY A 64 7.25 -16.22 -11.29
CA GLY A 64 7.92 -15.41 -12.31
C GLY A 64 7.58 -13.91 -12.22
N LEU A 65 6.36 -13.54 -11.79
CA LEU A 65 6.01 -12.14 -11.47
C LEU A 65 6.76 -11.62 -10.23
N PHE A 66 7.04 -12.48 -9.24
CA PHE A 66 7.94 -12.13 -8.14
C PHE A 66 9.39 -11.97 -8.60
N ASP A 67 9.91 -12.91 -9.40
CA ASP A 67 11.27 -12.87 -9.95
C ASP A 67 11.48 -11.65 -10.85
N LEU A 68 10.46 -11.23 -11.60
CA LEU A 68 10.46 -10.00 -12.39
C LEU A 68 10.75 -8.78 -11.51
N ARG A 69 10.10 -8.68 -10.36
CA ARG A 69 10.30 -7.58 -9.40
C ARG A 69 11.69 -7.62 -8.81
N LEU A 70 12.21 -8.80 -8.47
CA LEU A 70 13.61 -8.96 -8.04
C LEU A 70 14.60 -8.51 -9.13
N ALA A 71 14.37 -8.91 -10.38
CA ALA A 71 15.25 -8.57 -11.50
C ALA A 71 15.30 -7.06 -11.77
N VAL A 72 14.14 -6.39 -11.78
CA VAL A 72 14.09 -4.93 -11.95
C VAL A 72 14.73 -4.21 -10.78
N ARG A 73 14.52 -4.67 -9.53
CA ARG A 73 15.22 -4.12 -8.36
C ARG A 73 16.73 -4.26 -8.47
N ALA A 74 17.23 -5.40 -8.93
CA ALA A 74 18.66 -5.62 -9.11
C ALA A 74 19.27 -4.64 -10.13
N ALA A 75 18.50 -4.21 -11.13
CA ALA A 75 18.94 -3.24 -12.13
C ALA A 75 19.00 -1.79 -11.60
N LEU A 76 18.22 -1.43 -10.57
CA LEU A 76 18.12 -0.06 -10.05
C LEU A 76 19.47 0.53 -9.64
N ALA A 77 20.35 -0.25 -9.01
CA ALA A 77 21.67 0.23 -8.60
C ALA A 77 22.53 0.65 -9.80
N GLY A 78 22.47 -0.14 -10.88
CA GLY A 78 23.12 0.18 -12.15
C GLY A 78 22.58 1.48 -12.75
N TRP A 79 21.25 1.59 -12.86
CA TRP A 79 20.60 2.80 -13.40
C TRP A 79 20.88 4.05 -12.55
N LYS A 80 20.90 3.93 -11.22
CA LYS A 80 21.29 5.01 -10.30
C LYS A 80 22.73 5.45 -10.55
N SER A 81 23.69 4.52 -10.62
CA SER A 81 25.11 4.84 -10.82
C SER A 81 25.39 5.54 -12.16
N GLN A 82 24.56 5.28 -13.17
CA GLN A 82 24.65 5.89 -14.50
C GLN A 82 23.82 7.18 -14.64
N GLY A 83 23.13 7.63 -13.59
CA GLY A 83 22.24 8.79 -13.63
C GLY A 83 20.97 8.58 -14.47
N LEU A 84 20.58 7.33 -14.74
CA LEU A 84 19.45 6.97 -15.59
C LEU A 84 18.13 6.80 -14.82
N LEU A 85 18.17 6.79 -13.49
CA LEU A 85 16.97 6.66 -12.64
C LEU A 85 16.21 8.01 -12.52
N THR A 86 15.76 8.53 -13.67
CA THR A 86 14.98 9.78 -13.78
C THR A 86 13.56 9.61 -13.23
N PRO A 87 12.81 10.71 -12.99
CA PRO A 87 11.42 10.62 -12.53
C PRO A 87 10.52 9.70 -13.39
N ASP A 88 10.67 9.72 -14.71
CA ASP A 88 9.89 8.85 -15.61
C ASP A 88 10.23 7.37 -15.40
N VAL A 89 11.52 7.04 -15.24
CA VAL A 89 11.94 5.66 -14.91
C VAL A 89 11.42 5.25 -13.53
N GLN A 90 11.47 6.15 -12.54
CA GLN A 90 10.95 5.89 -11.20
C GLN A 90 9.44 5.61 -11.23
N ALA A 91 8.67 6.38 -12.01
CA ALA A 91 7.23 6.17 -12.18
C ALA A 91 6.94 4.84 -12.90
N ALA A 92 7.65 4.55 -13.99
CA ALA A 92 7.50 3.31 -14.75
C ALA A 92 7.81 2.08 -13.88
N VAL A 93 8.89 2.10 -13.09
CA VAL A 93 9.25 1.00 -12.20
C VAL A 93 8.17 0.77 -11.15
N ARG A 94 7.69 1.82 -10.48
CA ARG A 94 6.61 1.70 -9.49
C ARG A 94 5.33 1.14 -10.11
N ASP A 95 4.97 1.57 -11.32
CA ASP A 95 3.83 1.02 -12.06
C ASP A 95 3.99 -0.47 -12.36
N LEU A 96 5.17 -0.89 -12.84
CA LEU A 96 5.48 -2.30 -13.08
C LEU A 96 5.39 -3.13 -11.79
N MET A 97 5.95 -2.64 -10.68
CA MET A 97 5.87 -3.34 -9.39
C MET A 97 4.41 -3.55 -8.95
N ARG A 98 3.57 -2.52 -9.14
CA ARG A 98 2.14 -2.56 -8.84
C ARG A 98 1.38 -3.51 -9.77
N MET A 99 1.60 -3.45 -11.09
CA MET A 99 0.94 -4.34 -12.04
C MET A 99 1.33 -5.79 -11.80
N ALA A 100 2.61 -6.08 -11.55
CA ALA A 100 3.05 -7.44 -11.23
C ALA A 100 2.38 -7.97 -9.96
N ARG A 101 2.21 -7.12 -8.93
CA ARG A 101 1.47 -7.47 -7.70
C ARG A 101 -0.01 -7.73 -7.96
N TYR A 102 -0.70 -6.92 -8.76
CA TYR A 102 -2.10 -7.21 -9.14
C TYR A 102 -2.21 -8.49 -9.96
N GLY A 103 -1.25 -8.77 -10.85
CA GLY A 103 -1.18 -10.05 -11.56
C GLY A 103 -1.09 -11.24 -10.60
N CYS A 104 -0.23 -11.14 -9.57
CA CYS A 104 -0.18 -12.13 -8.49
C CYS A 104 -1.50 -12.23 -7.71
N ASP A 105 -2.19 -11.13 -7.44
CA ASP A 105 -3.47 -11.14 -6.74
C ASP A 105 -4.52 -11.94 -7.52
N TYR A 106 -4.69 -11.64 -8.81
CA TYR A 106 -5.66 -12.37 -9.65
C TYR A 106 -5.35 -13.87 -9.71
N LEU A 107 -4.09 -14.24 -9.95
CA LEU A 107 -3.67 -15.64 -9.99
C LEU A 107 -3.84 -16.33 -8.63
N GLY A 108 -3.51 -15.64 -7.54
CA GLY A 108 -3.65 -16.13 -6.17
C GLY A 108 -5.11 -16.33 -5.77
N GLU A 109 -5.99 -15.39 -6.12
CA GLU A 109 -7.44 -15.50 -5.94
C GLU A 109 -8.01 -16.70 -6.70
N MET A 110 -7.63 -16.88 -7.97
CA MET A 110 -8.02 -18.05 -8.76
C MET A 110 -7.52 -19.37 -8.14
N SER A 111 -6.30 -19.36 -7.58
CA SER A 111 -5.71 -20.54 -6.94
C SER A 111 -6.53 -21.08 -5.77
N ILE A 112 -7.26 -20.20 -5.07
CA ILE A 112 -8.14 -20.54 -3.94
C ILE A 112 -9.62 -20.58 -4.32
N GLY A 113 -9.93 -20.64 -5.62
CA GLY A 113 -11.31 -20.66 -6.12
C GLY A 113 -12.07 -19.35 -5.86
N ASN A 114 -11.37 -18.22 -5.82
CA ASN A 114 -11.89 -16.89 -5.51
C ASN A 114 -12.62 -16.79 -4.16
N ARG A 115 -12.28 -17.67 -3.19
CA ARG A 115 -12.82 -17.58 -1.84
C ARG A 115 -12.51 -16.21 -1.24
N ARG A 116 -13.51 -15.59 -0.60
CA ARG A 116 -13.37 -14.34 0.15
C ARG A 116 -13.36 -14.60 1.65
N LEU A 117 -12.90 -13.61 2.43
CA LEU A 117 -13.09 -13.61 3.88
C LEU A 117 -14.59 -13.56 4.20
N GLY A 118 -15.03 -14.46 5.08
CA GLY A 118 -16.39 -14.47 5.61
C GLY A 118 -16.67 -13.30 6.56
N HIS A 119 -17.94 -13.15 6.96
CA HIS A 119 -18.33 -12.12 7.92
C HIS A 119 -17.58 -12.31 9.26
N GLY A 120 -16.81 -11.29 9.67
CA GLY A 120 -16.00 -11.32 10.89
C GLY A 120 -14.68 -12.08 10.76
N GLU A 121 -14.38 -12.71 9.61
CA GLU A 121 -13.05 -13.25 9.36
C GLU A 121 -12.04 -12.13 9.12
N THR A 122 -10.82 -12.31 9.63
CA THR A 122 -9.68 -11.42 9.37
C THR A 122 -8.60 -12.17 8.58
N PRO A 123 -7.72 -11.44 7.88
CA PRO A 123 -6.52 -12.04 7.30
C PRO A 123 -5.73 -12.84 8.35
N GLY A 124 -5.05 -13.89 7.89
CA GLY A 124 -4.10 -14.62 8.72
C GLY A 124 -2.85 -13.78 9.04
N PRO A 125 -2.00 -14.21 9.97
CA PRO A 125 -0.73 -13.54 10.23
C PRO A 125 0.14 -13.48 8.97
N ALA A 126 0.72 -12.31 8.69
CA ALA A 126 1.57 -12.15 7.52
C ALA A 126 2.79 -13.09 7.54
N PHE A 127 3.23 -13.53 6.35
CA PHE A 127 4.29 -14.53 6.13
C PHE A 127 3.98 -15.93 6.69
N THR A 128 2.70 -16.26 6.79
CA THR A 128 2.23 -17.61 7.14
C THR A 128 1.27 -18.15 6.06
N GLY A 129 0.85 -19.41 6.19
CA GLY A 129 -0.19 -20.00 5.33
C GLY A 129 0.36 -20.75 4.12
N HIS A 130 -0.40 -20.74 3.03
CA HIS A 130 -0.13 -21.58 1.86
C HIS A 130 1.16 -21.15 1.14
N PRO A 131 1.95 -22.06 0.52
CA PRO A 131 3.19 -21.70 -0.16
C PRO A 131 3.04 -20.60 -1.21
N LEU A 132 1.90 -20.55 -1.90
CA LEU A 132 1.60 -19.50 -2.89
C LEU A 132 1.30 -18.14 -2.27
N GLN A 133 1.13 -18.03 -0.95
CA GLN A 133 0.92 -16.75 -0.27
C GLN A 133 2.22 -16.05 0.07
N THR A 134 3.35 -16.75 0.14
CA THR A 134 4.66 -16.16 0.47
C THR A 134 5.68 -16.45 -0.63
N PHE A 135 6.10 -15.41 -1.34
CA PHE A 135 7.24 -15.50 -2.27
C PHE A 135 8.49 -14.99 -1.58
N ARG A 136 9.59 -15.71 -1.73
CA ARG A 136 10.86 -15.43 -1.03
C ARG A 136 11.98 -15.30 -2.05
N ASN A 137 12.87 -14.34 -1.81
CA ASN A 137 14.12 -14.23 -2.54
C ASN A 137 15.07 -15.33 -2.03
N PRO A 138 15.37 -16.37 -2.83
CA PRO A 138 16.16 -17.51 -2.37
C PRO A 138 17.59 -17.12 -1.98
N ALA A 139 18.13 -16.02 -2.52
CA ALA A 139 19.46 -15.54 -2.16
C ALA A 139 19.52 -14.93 -0.75
N LEU A 140 18.39 -14.45 -0.22
CA LEU A 140 18.32 -13.74 1.07
C LEU A 140 17.57 -14.53 2.15
N ASN A 141 16.68 -15.45 1.75
CA ASN A 141 15.90 -16.29 2.63
C ASN A 141 15.70 -17.70 2.03
N PRO A 142 16.76 -18.55 2.04
CA PRO A 142 16.72 -19.87 1.42
C PRO A 142 15.84 -20.89 2.17
N GLY A 143 15.55 -20.65 3.45
CA GLY A 143 14.71 -21.51 4.27
C GLY A 143 13.20 -21.29 4.08
N GLU A 144 12.39 -22.20 4.64
CA GLU A 144 10.93 -22.12 4.60
C GLU A 144 10.36 -21.05 5.56
N ALA A 145 11.05 -20.77 6.67
CA ALA A 145 10.68 -19.71 7.59
C ALA A 145 11.38 -18.39 7.22
N ILE A 146 10.77 -17.26 7.58
CA ILE A 146 11.44 -15.96 7.48
C ILE A 146 12.54 -15.88 8.54
N ALA A 147 13.78 -15.72 8.10
CA ALA A 147 14.93 -15.46 8.95
C ALA A 147 15.00 -13.96 9.28
N TRP A 148 14.21 -13.54 10.26
CA TRP A 148 14.11 -12.16 10.74
C TRP A 148 15.43 -11.59 11.25
N ARG A 149 15.68 -10.30 10.99
CA ARG A 149 16.86 -9.56 11.48
C ARG A 149 16.48 -8.17 11.98
N SER A 150 17.23 -7.67 12.97
CA SER A 150 17.15 -6.26 13.36
C SER A 150 17.46 -5.37 12.15
N GLY A 151 16.62 -4.36 11.92
CA GLY A 151 16.73 -3.47 10.78
C GLY A 151 15.92 -3.89 9.56
N ASP A 152 15.28 -5.07 9.59
CA ASP A 152 14.27 -5.43 8.60
C ASP A 152 13.14 -4.39 8.59
N VAL A 153 12.77 -3.93 7.39
CA VAL A 153 11.69 -2.97 7.17
C VAL A 153 10.50 -3.72 6.56
N ILE A 154 9.36 -3.65 7.23
CA ILE A 154 8.14 -4.32 6.79
C ILE A 154 7.19 -3.28 6.22
N MET A 155 6.89 -3.44 4.94
CA MET A 155 5.88 -2.67 4.23
C MET A 155 4.56 -3.41 4.25
N MET A 156 3.50 -2.75 4.69
CA MET A 156 2.21 -3.39 4.98
C MET A 156 1.04 -2.64 4.37
N ARG A 157 -0.04 -3.40 4.14
CA ARG A 157 -1.35 -2.88 3.75
C ARG A 157 -2.43 -3.41 4.69
N GLY A 158 -3.07 -2.49 5.40
CA GLY A 158 -4.29 -2.76 6.17
C GLY A 158 -5.54 -2.73 5.29
N SER A 159 -6.66 -3.18 5.86
CA SER A 159 -7.95 -3.36 5.17
C SER A 159 -8.89 -2.15 5.17
N HIS A 160 -8.50 -1.03 5.80
CA HIS A 160 -9.34 0.16 5.92
C HIS A 160 -9.21 1.13 4.74
N HIS A 161 -10.29 1.88 4.45
CA HIS A 161 -10.32 2.89 3.38
C HIS A 161 -9.24 3.99 3.53
N ASN A 162 -8.86 4.35 4.75
CA ASN A 162 -7.76 5.30 4.97
C ASN A 162 -6.41 4.77 4.47
N SER A 163 -6.19 3.46 4.59
CA SER A 163 -5.02 2.79 4.03
C SER A 163 -5.02 2.87 2.50
N ALA A 164 -6.20 2.69 1.88
CA ALA A 164 -6.37 2.88 0.45
C ALA A 164 -6.08 4.32 0.02
N ALA A 165 -6.63 5.32 0.71
CA ALA A 165 -6.36 6.72 0.40
C ALA A 165 -4.85 7.05 0.50
N ILE A 166 -4.16 6.59 1.55
CA ILE A 166 -2.70 6.78 1.68
C ILE A 166 -1.95 6.14 0.50
N ALA A 167 -2.39 4.97 0.03
CA ALA A 167 -1.75 4.30 -1.08
C ALA A 167 -1.97 4.99 -2.44
N ARG A 168 -3.03 5.80 -2.59
CA ARG A 168 -3.44 6.41 -3.88
C ARG A 168 -3.32 7.94 -3.95
N ILE A 169 -2.84 8.60 -2.90
CA ILE A 169 -2.83 10.08 -2.82
C ILE A 169 -1.61 10.73 -3.51
N GLY A 170 -0.58 9.94 -3.82
CA GLY A 170 0.66 10.40 -4.46
C GLY A 170 0.54 10.57 -5.97
N ASP A 171 1.62 11.00 -6.59
CA ASP A 171 1.80 11.03 -8.04
C ASP A 171 2.08 9.66 -8.64
N VAL A 172 2.39 8.69 -7.79
CA VAL A 172 2.44 7.29 -8.18
C VAL A 172 1.63 6.46 -7.20
N ASP A 173 0.77 5.64 -7.78
CA ASP A 173 -0.09 4.72 -7.08
C ASP A 173 0.71 3.58 -6.41
N SER A 174 0.31 3.25 -5.19
CA SER A 174 0.85 2.15 -4.39
C SER A 174 -0.27 1.17 -3.99
N GLN A 175 0.13 0.01 -3.46
CA GLN A 175 -0.75 -0.96 -2.80
C GLN A 175 -0.47 -1.05 -1.29
N PHE A 176 0.41 -0.21 -0.76
CA PHE A 176 0.85 -0.23 0.64
C PHE A 176 0.65 1.12 1.30
N SER A 177 0.37 1.08 2.60
CA SER A 177 -0.03 2.25 3.38
C SER A 177 0.80 2.45 4.64
N HIS A 178 1.67 1.49 4.99
CA HIS A 178 2.39 1.49 6.26
C HIS A 178 3.80 0.93 6.14
N LEU A 179 4.73 1.49 6.91
CA LEU A 179 6.09 0.98 7.11
C LEU A 179 6.36 0.83 8.60
N ALA A 180 7.11 -0.21 8.94
CA ALA A 180 7.64 -0.41 10.28
C ALA A 180 9.04 -1.01 10.24
N VAL A 181 9.83 -0.85 11.31
CA VAL A 181 11.17 -1.45 11.44
C VAL A 181 11.17 -2.48 12.57
N LEU A 182 11.76 -3.64 12.32
CA LEU A 182 11.95 -4.69 13.30
C LEU A 182 13.24 -4.45 14.10
N TYR A 183 13.12 -4.55 15.41
CA TYR A 183 14.23 -4.66 16.35
C TYR A 183 14.14 -6.00 17.09
N ILE A 184 15.22 -6.77 17.05
CA ILE A 184 15.40 -7.97 17.87
C ILE A 184 16.31 -7.59 19.04
N ASP A 185 15.80 -7.72 20.26
CA ASP A 185 16.55 -7.40 21.47
C ASP A 185 17.59 -8.48 21.84
N PRO A 186 18.50 -8.22 22.80
CA PRO A 186 19.52 -9.19 23.19
C PRO A 186 18.99 -10.51 23.79
N THR A 187 17.72 -10.56 24.20
CA THR A 187 17.05 -11.78 24.69
C THR A 187 16.37 -12.57 23.56
N GLY A 188 16.41 -12.05 22.34
CA GLY A 188 15.72 -12.61 21.17
C GLY A 188 14.27 -12.14 21.01
N GLY A 189 13.82 -11.18 21.82
CA GLY A 189 12.49 -10.59 21.71
C GLY A 189 12.34 -9.76 20.44
N GLN A 190 11.28 -10.00 19.67
CA GLN A 190 11.03 -9.36 18.37
C GLN A 190 10.02 -8.23 18.51
N HIS A 191 10.47 -7.01 18.27
CA HIS A 191 9.71 -5.77 18.47
C HIS A 191 9.60 -4.96 17.19
N ILE A 192 8.37 -4.64 16.80
CA ILE A 192 8.08 -3.72 15.73
C ILE A 192 8.00 -2.30 16.27
N VAL A 193 8.81 -1.41 15.70
CA VAL A 193 8.77 0.02 15.93
C VAL A 193 8.05 0.67 14.76
N GLU A 194 6.94 1.33 15.05
CA GLU A 194 6.06 1.91 14.05
C GLU A 194 5.40 3.21 14.55
N SER A 195 4.75 3.95 13.66
CA SER A 195 3.91 5.08 14.04
C SER A 195 2.52 4.93 13.45
N LEU A 196 1.52 4.75 14.33
CA LEU A 196 0.12 4.61 13.96
C LEU A 196 -0.59 5.95 14.02
N ILE A 197 -1.60 6.15 13.17
CA ILE A 197 -2.41 7.37 13.16
C ILE A 197 -2.93 7.65 14.58
N GLU A 198 -3.46 6.61 15.22
CA GLU A 198 -4.18 6.61 16.49
C GLU A 198 -3.28 6.81 17.72
N GLU A 199 -2.01 6.41 17.64
CA GLU A 199 -1.12 6.33 18.80
C GLU A 199 0.17 7.15 18.67
N GLY A 200 0.54 7.57 17.45
CA GLY A 200 1.88 8.02 17.16
C GLY A 200 2.88 6.87 17.26
N ALA A 201 4.13 7.17 17.65
CA ALA A 201 5.19 6.17 17.69
C ALA A 201 5.02 5.18 18.85
N ILE A 202 5.04 3.89 18.52
CA ILE A 202 4.82 2.79 19.45
C ILE A 202 5.75 1.62 19.19
N ILE A 203 5.76 0.67 20.13
CA ILE A 203 6.49 -0.59 20.04
C ILE A 203 5.48 -1.70 20.32
N ASN A 204 5.40 -2.66 19.40
CA ASN A 204 4.53 -3.83 19.48
C ASN A 204 5.35 -5.11 19.32
N PRO A 205 4.91 -6.26 19.86
CA PRO A 205 5.46 -7.56 19.47
C PRO A 205 5.30 -7.79 17.97
N LEU A 206 6.29 -8.37 17.29
CA LEU A 206 6.21 -8.67 15.85
C LEU A 206 4.95 -9.48 15.50
N SER A 207 4.66 -10.51 16.29
CA SER A 207 3.48 -11.37 16.10
C SER A 207 2.16 -10.59 16.16
N HIS A 208 2.07 -9.57 17.01
CA HIS A 208 0.91 -8.68 17.06
C HIS A 208 0.77 -7.91 15.76
N SER A 209 1.81 -7.19 15.33
CA SER A 209 1.74 -6.35 14.12
C SER A 209 1.47 -7.18 12.85
N LEU A 210 2.05 -8.37 12.73
CA LEU A 210 1.80 -9.26 11.58
C LEU A 210 0.41 -9.91 11.60
N GLY A 211 -0.19 -10.11 12.79
CA GLY A 211 -1.52 -10.71 12.96
C GLY A 211 -2.69 -9.71 12.95
N HIS A 212 -2.42 -8.41 12.96
CA HIS A 212 -3.45 -7.39 13.16
C HIS A 212 -4.02 -6.84 11.85
N GLY A 213 -4.74 -7.68 11.09
CA GLY A 213 -5.50 -7.26 9.92
C GLY A 213 -4.66 -6.83 8.71
N VAL A 214 -3.40 -7.27 8.65
CA VAL A 214 -2.52 -7.10 7.49
C VAL A 214 -2.98 -8.07 6.40
N ALA A 215 -3.34 -7.55 5.23
CA ALA A 215 -3.77 -8.37 4.10
C ALA A 215 -2.67 -8.53 3.03
N ARG A 216 -1.61 -7.71 3.10
CA ARG A 216 -0.41 -7.80 2.28
C ARG A 216 0.78 -7.25 3.05
N ALA A 217 1.92 -7.92 2.93
CA ALA A 217 3.19 -7.49 3.49
C ALA A 217 4.35 -7.71 2.51
N ALA A 218 5.39 -6.89 2.61
CA ALA A 218 6.66 -7.06 1.93
C ALA A 218 7.80 -6.76 2.91
N LEU A 219 8.81 -7.62 2.90
CA LEU A 219 9.97 -7.54 3.79
C LEU A 219 11.17 -7.03 3.01
N TYR A 220 11.75 -5.93 3.48
CA TYR A 220 12.96 -5.35 2.93
C TYR A 220 14.10 -5.43 3.94
N ARG A 221 15.30 -5.67 3.43
CA ARG A 221 16.52 -5.74 4.24
C ARG A 221 17.58 -4.82 3.67
N HIS A 222 18.14 -3.98 4.53
CA HIS A 222 19.23 -3.12 4.13
C HIS A 222 20.52 -3.94 3.93
N LYS A 223 21.33 -3.59 2.92
CA LYS A 223 22.55 -4.32 2.53
C LYS A 223 23.66 -4.25 3.58
N ASP A 224 23.78 -3.13 4.28
CA ASP A 224 24.62 -3.00 5.48
C ASP A 224 23.82 -3.45 6.70
N GLU A 225 24.06 -4.70 7.13
CA GLU A 225 23.40 -5.32 8.28
C GLU A 225 23.69 -4.60 9.60
N ARG A 226 24.93 -4.12 9.80
CA ARG A 226 25.34 -3.46 11.04
C ARG A 226 24.64 -2.12 11.19
N LEU A 227 24.59 -1.34 10.11
CA LEU A 227 23.85 -0.08 10.07
C LEU A 227 22.36 -0.30 10.33
N ALA A 228 21.76 -1.32 9.70
CA ALA A 228 20.34 -1.62 9.84
C ALA A 228 19.97 -2.01 11.29
N ALA A 229 20.78 -2.88 11.90
CA ALA A 229 20.61 -3.29 13.28
C ALA A 229 20.73 -2.09 14.24
N GLU A 230 21.69 -1.21 14.00
CA GLU A 230 21.86 0.01 14.79
C GLU A 230 20.71 1.00 14.60
N ALA A 231 20.21 1.17 13.38
CA ALA A 231 19.03 1.99 13.08
C ALA A 231 17.80 1.50 13.85
N ALA A 232 17.54 0.19 13.83
CA ALA A 232 16.44 -0.41 14.58
C ALA A 232 16.61 -0.22 16.10
N ARG A 233 17.82 -0.45 16.64
CA ARG A 233 18.11 -0.29 18.08
C ARG A 233 17.90 1.15 18.54
N LEU A 234 18.48 2.12 17.84
CA LEU A 234 18.36 3.54 18.17
C LEU A 234 16.91 4.02 18.10
N MET A 235 16.18 3.60 17.07
CA MET A 235 14.77 3.96 16.92
C MET A 235 13.90 3.33 18.01
N HIS A 236 14.12 2.06 18.34
CA HIS A 236 13.47 1.37 19.44
C HIS A 236 13.72 2.10 20.76
N GLU A 237 14.98 2.41 21.11
CA GLU A 237 15.30 3.15 22.33
C GLU A 237 14.66 4.53 22.38
N HIS A 238 14.65 5.26 21.26
CA HIS A 238 14.04 6.58 21.17
C HIS A 238 12.53 6.53 21.46
N VAL A 239 11.81 5.60 20.82
CA VAL A 239 10.37 5.41 21.08
C VAL A 239 10.14 4.92 22.50
N ARG A 240 10.91 3.94 22.98
CA ARG A 240 10.78 3.40 24.35
C ARG A 240 10.88 4.51 25.41
N ARG A 241 11.91 5.36 25.34
CA ARG A 241 12.08 6.51 26.25
C ARG A 241 10.92 7.51 26.16
N SER A 242 10.37 7.73 24.97
CA SER A 242 9.19 8.60 24.79
C SER A 242 7.93 8.07 25.49
N ARG A 243 7.89 6.77 25.82
CA ARG A 243 6.75 6.08 26.43
C ARG A 243 6.93 5.79 27.93
N GLU A 244 8.11 6.02 28.50
CA GLU A 244 8.39 5.91 29.94
C GLU A 244 7.62 6.97 30.76
N PRO A 245 7.41 6.76 32.08
CA PRO A 245 6.86 7.80 32.96
C PRO A 245 7.68 9.09 32.88
N GLY A 246 7.01 10.23 32.64
CA GLY A 246 7.66 11.53 32.41
C GLY A 246 8.20 11.74 30.99
N GLY A 247 8.21 10.70 30.15
CA GLY A 247 8.57 10.79 28.74
C GLY A 247 7.55 11.57 27.91
N LYS A 248 8.02 12.32 26.91
CA LYS A 248 7.15 13.03 25.97
C LYS A 248 6.79 12.13 24.80
N ARG A 249 5.51 11.74 24.71
CA ARG A 249 4.98 10.93 23.60
C ARG A 249 5.31 11.56 22.23
N ILE A 250 5.77 10.73 21.30
CA ILE A 250 5.96 11.11 19.90
C ILE A 250 4.63 10.88 19.16
N LEU A 251 3.97 11.98 18.77
CA LEU A 251 2.65 11.93 18.15
C LEU A 251 2.73 11.72 16.64
N TYR A 252 1.61 11.30 16.03
CA TYR A 252 1.51 11.13 14.59
C TYR A 252 1.65 12.46 13.83
N ASP A 253 2.43 12.47 12.75
CA ASP A 253 2.66 13.67 11.92
C ASP A 253 1.71 13.71 10.70
N PHE A 254 0.56 14.35 10.87
CA PHE A 254 -0.40 14.59 9.78
C PHE A 254 0.09 15.57 8.71
N THR A 255 1.17 16.32 8.97
CA THR A 255 1.67 17.31 8.00
C THR A 255 2.43 16.68 6.85
N MET A 256 2.86 15.42 7.02
CA MET A 256 3.66 14.63 6.09
C MET A 256 5.01 15.27 5.74
N ARG A 257 5.47 16.25 6.52
CA ARG A 257 6.74 16.94 6.26
C ARG A 257 7.92 16.02 6.61
N LEU A 258 8.93 15.98 5.76
CA LEU A 258 10.16 15.22 6.03
C LEU A 258 11.09 15.88 7.07
N PRO A 259 11.28 17.21 7.08
CA PRO A 259 12.18 17.83 8.06
C PRO A 259 11.68 17.72 9.50
N GLY A 260 12.61 17.42 10.42
CA GLY A 260 12.42 17.40 11.87
C GLY A 260 11.68 16.17 12.41
N TYR A 261 12.01 15.73 13.62
CA TYR A 261 11.53 14.45 14.20
C TYR A 261 10.67 14.59 15.46
N ARG A 262 10.00 15.73 15.65
CA ARG A 262 9.11 15.93 16.81
C ARG A 262 7.82 15.11 16.75
N GLN A 263 7.39 14.77 15.54
CA GLN A 263 6.22 13.95 15.22
C GLN A 263 6.61 13.04 14.07
N LEU A 264 6.04 11.84 14.02
CA LEU A 264 6.39 10.82 13.04
C LEU A 264 5.14 10.23 12.40
N PHE A 265 5.12 10.09 11.08
CA PHE A 265 4.28 9.12 10.40
C PHE A 265 5.10 7.84 10.13
N CYS A 266 4.45 6.76 9.73
CA CYS A 266 5.06 5.42 9.63
C CYS A 266 6.41 5.40 8.89
N ALA A 267 6.48 5.89 7.65
CA ALA A 267 7.73 5.92 6.89
C ALA A 267 8.78 6.89 7.46
N LYS A 268 8.36 7.93 8.20
CA LYS A 268 9.27 8.87 8.87
C LYS A 268 10.01 8.22 10.04
N VAL A 269 9.46 7.15 10.63
CA VAL A 269 10.18 6.29 11.60
C VAL A 269 11.42 5.69 10.94
N ILE A 270 11.27 5.13 9.75
CA ILE A 270 12.37 4.53 8.98
C ILE A 270 13.40 5.59 8.61
N ARG A 271 12.94 6.76 8.13
CA ARG A 271 13.82 7.90 7.84
C ARG A 271 14.66 8.30 9.06
N GLN A 272 14.02 8.49 10.22
CA GLN A 272 14.72 8.89 11.44
C GLN A 272 15.71 7.82 11.90
N ALA A 273 15.34 6.54 11.83
CA ALA A 273 16.19 5.43 12.23
C ALA A 273 17.52 5.44 11.47
N PHE A 274 17.46 5.55 10.13
CA PHE A 274 18.66 5.55 9.28
C PHE A 274 19.43 6.87 9.32
N ASP A 275 18.75 8.01 9.48
CA ASP A 275 19.41 9.31 9.73
C ASP A 275 20.25 9.24 11.02
N LEU A 276 19.67 8.77 12.12
CA LEU A 276 20.34 8.62 13.41
C LEU A 276 21.56 7.67 13.32
N ALA A 277 21.37 6.47 12.78
CA ALA A 277 22.44 5.47 12.72
C ALA A 277 23.58 5.85 11.77
N SER A 278 23.28 6.62 10.73
CA SER A 278 24.27 7.07 9.75
C SER A 278 24.88 8.44 10.09
N ALA A 279 24.41 9.10 11.15
CA ALA A 279 24.72 10.48 11.50
C ALA A 279 24.47 11.46 10.33
N GLY A 280 23.29 11.37 9.71
CA GLY A 280 22.86 12.23 8.61
C GLY A 280 23.41 11.89 7.23
N LYS A 281 24.19 10.82 7.09
CA LYS A 281 24.76 10.40 5.79
C LYS A 281 23.74 9.71 4.89
N ILE A 282 22.71 9.10 5.47
CA ILE A 282 21.63 8.40 4.75
C ILE A 282 20.31 9.07 5.12
N MET A 283 19.66 9.63 4.10
CA MET A 283 18.41 10.37 4.25
C MET A 283 17.32 9.79 3.36
N LEU A 284 16.49 8.90 3.92
CA LEU A 284 15.40 8.23 3.19
C LEU A 284 14.12 9.08 3.13
N PRO A 285 13.38 9.10 2.01
CA PRO A 285 13.65 8.36 0.79
C PRO A 285 14.62 9.14 -0.09
N THR A 286 15.39 8.42 -0.89
CA THR A 286 16.18 8.96 -2.00
C THR A 286 15.26 9.50 -3.10
N TYR A 287 14.12 8.83 -3.32
CA TYR A 287 13.16 9.15 -4.39
C TYR A 287 11.77 9.41 -3.81
N PRO A 288 11.48 10.62 -3.28
CA PRO A 288 10.22 10.90 -2.60
C PRO A 288 9.02 10.89 -3.56
N THR A 289 7.88 10.39 -3.08
CA THR A 289 6.58 10.59 -3.70
C THR A 289 6.16 12.06 -3.66
N ARG A 290 5.52 12.56 -4.73
CA ARG A 290 4.99 13.93 -4.81
C ARG A 290 3.47 13.95 -4.75
N PHE A 291 2.90 15.06 -4.29
CA PHE A 291 1.46 15.30 -4.28
C PHE A 291 1.08 16.20 -5.45
N GLN A 292 0.74 15.61 -6.59
CA GLN A 292 0.43 16.32 -7.86
C GLN A 292 -1.07 16.56 -8.10
N LEU A 293 -1.95 16.26 -7.13
CA LEU A 293 -3.40 16.48 -7.24
C LEU A 293 -3.74 17.95 -7.56
N LYS A 294 -4.55 18.16 -8.61
CA LYS A 294 -5.04 19.49 -9.01
C LYS A 294 -5.93 20.07 -7.91
N ASN A 295 -6.79 19.23 -7.32
CA ASN A 295 -7.66 19.58 -6.21
C ASN A 295 -7.01 19.21 -4.87
N ARG A 296 -6.43 20.22 -4.20
CA ARG A 296 -5.79 20.05 -2.89
C ARG A 296 -6.77 20.07 -1.70
N ASP A 297 -8.10 20.07 -1.90
CA ASP A 297 -9.06 20.15 -0.79
C ASP A 297 -8.88 18.99 0.20
N PHE A 298 -8.81 17.75 -0.31
CA PHE A 298 -8.60 16.57 0.52
C PHE A 298 -7.30 16.65 1.32
N LEU A 299 -6.17 16.93 0.66
CA LEU A 299 -4.85 17.10 1.30
C LEU A 299 -4.88 18.14 2.43
N LYS A 300 -5.46 19.31 2.17
CA LYS A 300 -5.56 20.40 3.15
C LYS A 300 -6.43 20.00 4.34
N ARG A 301 -7.51 19.26 4.08
CA ARG A 301 -8.46 18.77 5.08
C ARG A 301 -7.85 17.74 6.03
N ILE A 302 -7.08 16.80 5.50
CA ILE A 302 -6.42 15.78 6.31
C ILE A 302 -5.17 16.32 7.03
N GLY A 303 -4.63 17.45 6.57
CA GLY A 303 -3.59 18.22 7.26
C GLY A 303 -2.23 18.20 6.59
N VAL A 304 -2.11 17.66 5.37
CA VAL A 304 -0.88 17.64 4.57
C VAL A 304 -0.43 19.06 4.25
N LYS A 305 0.86 19.36 4.51
CA LYS A 305 1.45 20.71 4.32
C LYS A 305 2.70 20.71 3.45
N THR A 306 2.93 19.64 2.71
CA THR A 306 4.10 19.45 1.84
C THR A 306 3.63 19.11 0.42
N ASN A 307 4.56 19.18 -0.53
CA ASN A 307 4.36 18.69 -1.90
C ASN A 307 5.11 17.38 -2.14
N GLU A 308 6.02 16.99 -1.25
CA GLU A 308 6.77 15.75 -1.34
C GLU A 308 6.84 15.09 0.05
N THR A 309 6.83 13.76 0.08
CA THR A 309 6.83 12.96 1.31
C THR A 309 7.58 11.64 1.10
N PHE A 310 7.70 10.86 2.18
CA PHE A 310 8.05 9.46 2.14
C PHE A 310 6.77 8.63 2.15
N ALA A 311 6.37 8.12 0.99
CA ALA A 311 5.33 7.11 0.91
C ALA A 311 5.93 5.71 1.17
N PRO A 312 5.18 4.75 1.72
CA PRO A 312 5.69 3.41 1.98
C PRO A 312 6.37 2.75 0.78
N ALA A 313 5.77 2.86 -0.41
CA ALA A 313 6.30 2.29 -1.64
C ALA A 313 7.54 3.00 -2.20
N ASP A 314 8.00 4.12 -1.63
CA ASP A 314 9.30 4.68 -2.04
C ASP A 314 10.45 3.73 -1.71
N ILE A 315 10.28 2.83 -0.73
CA ILE A 315 11.22 1.73 -0.45
C ILE A 315 11.41 0.79 -1.66
N ASP A 316 10.45 0.77 -2.61
CA ASP A 316 10.57 0.01 -3.85
C ASP A 316 11.71 0.51 -4.75
N LEU A 317 12.19 1.74 -4.53
CA LEU A 317 13.27 2.36 -5.31
C LEU A 317 14.59 2.51 -4.55
N GLU A 318 14.62 2.22 -3.25
CA GLU A 318 15.83 2.35 -2.45
C GLU A 318 16.82 1.23 -2.80
N THR A 319 17.92 1.59 -3.45
CA THR A 319 18.93 0.64 -3.98
C THR A 319 19.70 -0.10 -2.89
N ASP A 320 19.67 0.43 -1.67
CA ASP A 320 20.40 -0.11 -0.52
C ASP A 320 19.55 -1.08 0.30
N PHE A 321 18.29 -1.27 -0.09
CA PHE A 321 17.39 -2.29 0.45
C PHE A 321 17.13 -3.37 -0.60
N ASP A 322 17.11 -4.62 -0.17
CA ASP A 322 16.71 -5.75 -1.00
C ASP A 322 15.35 -6.29 -0.57
N LEU A 323 14.55 -6.71 -1.55
CA LEU A 323 13.29 -7.40 -1.28
C LEU A 323 13.59 -8.85 -0.87
N VAL A 324 13.27 -9.19 0.37
CA VAL A 324 13.51 -10.51 0.98
C VAL A 324 12.33 -11.43 0.72
N ALA A 325 11.11 -10.95 0.95
CA ALA A 325 9.89 -11.73 0.78
C ALA A 325 8.68 -10.82 0.55
N GLU A 326 7.66 -11.35 -0.10
CA GLU A 326 6.34 -10.75 -0.13
C GLU A 326 5.28 -11.77 0.26
N TRP A 327 4.27 -11.30 1.00
CA TRP A 327 3.14 -12.09 1.43
C TRP A 327 1.80 -11.43 1.10
N GLN A 328 0.79 -12.24 0.77
CA GLN A 328 -0.58 -11.80 0.53
C GLN A 328 -1.61 -12.80 1.05
N ASP A 329 -2.72 -12.31 1.60
CA ASP A 329 -3.92 -13.13 1.82
C ASP A 329 -4.91 -12.96 0.67
N TYR A 330 -4.93 -13.92 -0.25
CA TYR A 330 -5.80 -13.86 -1.45
C TYR A 330 -7.31 -13.87 -1.14
N ARG A 331 -7.71 -14.15 0.11
CA ARG A 331 -9.11 -13.98 0.53
C ARG A 331 -9.50 -12.51 0.69
N ALA A 332 -8.50 -11.62 0.82
CA ALA A 332 -8.67 -10.19 1.06
C ALA A 332 -8.24 -9.30 -0.12
N THR A 333 -7.40 -9.79 -1.03
CA THR A 333 -6.79 -8.96 -2.10
C THR A 333 -7.80 -8.30 -3.03
N ALA A 334 -8.91 -8.98 -3.39
CA ALA A 334 -9.93 -8.36 -4.24
C ALA A 334 -10.59 -7.15 -3.59
N ARG A 335 -10.97 -7.27 -2.31
CA ARG A 335 -11.53 -6.15 -1.56
C ARG A 335 -10.54 -4.99 -1.51
N LEU A 336 -9.26 -5.26 -1.28
CA LEU A 336 -8.21 -4.23 -1.30
C LEU A 336 -8.10 -3.55 -2.68
N ARG A 337 -8.07 -4.35 -3.75
CA ARG A 337 -8.03 -3.85 -5.14
C ARG A 337 -9.24 -2.98 -5.44
N THR A 338 -10.43 -3.40 -5.06
CA THR A 338 -11.65 -2.61 -5.24
C THR A 338 -11.61 -1.31 -4.44
N GLN A 339 -11.09 -1.32 -3.21
CA GLN A 339 -10.85 -0.10 -2.43
C GLN A 339 -9.89 0.85 -3.13
N ASP A 340 -8.78 0.35 -3.68
CA ASP A 340 -7.82 1.18 -4.44
C ASP A 340 -8.50 1.84 -5.64
N LEU A 341 -9.24 1.06 -6.45
CA LEU A 341 -9.95 1.57 -7.62
C LEU A 341 -11.03 2.59 -7.27
N ILE A 342 -11.72 2.43 -6.13
CA ILE A 342 -12.65 3.44 -5.62
C ILE A 342 -11.88 4.71 -5.28
N MET A 343 -10.76 4.63 -4.55
CA MET A 343 -9.98 5.82 -4.18
C MET A 343 -9.46 6.58 -5.39
N ASP A 344 -8.97 5.88 -6.42
CA ASP A 344 -8.57 6.48 -7.69
C ASP A 344 -9.70 7.32 -8.27
N LYS A 345 -10.89 6.72 -8.37
CA LYS A 345 -12.05 7.40 -8.95
C LYS A 345 -12.54 8.54 -8.10
N LEU A 346 -12.52 8.42 -6.77
CA LEU A 346 -12.84 9.56 -5.91
C LEU A 346 -11.89 10.74 -6.17
N PHE A 347 -10.57 10.49 -6.26
CA PHE A 347 -9.60 11.55 -6.53
C PHE A 347 -9.68 12.10 -7.96
N GLU A 348 -9.90 11.24 -8.95
CA GLU A 348 -10.18 11.65 -10.33
C GLU A 348 -11.41 12.57 -10.40
N TRP A 349 -12.52 12.20 -9.76
CA TRP A 349 -13.72 13.05 -9.74
C TRP A 349 -13.49 14.38 -9.02
N MET A 350 -12.64 14.40 -7.99
CA MET A 350 -12.24 15.64 -7.32
C MET A 350 -11.41 16.54 -8.25
N ASP A 351 -10.49 15.98 -9.03
CA ASP A 351 -9.58 16.70 -9.91
C ASP A 351 -10.22 17.13 -11.23
N GLU A 352 -10.98 16.26 -11.88
CA GLU A 352 -11.55 16.47 -13.22
C GLU A 352 -12.97 17.05 -13.20
N HIS A 353 -13.77 16.69 -12.19
CA HIS A 353 -15.17 17.12 -12.08
C HIS A 353 -15.39 18.11 -10.92
N GLY A 354 -14.33 18.47 -10.18
CA GLY A 354 -14.40 19.47 -9.12
C GLY A 354 -15.24 19.06 -7.91
N TYR A 355 -15.39 17.75 -7.66
CA TYR A 355 -16.06 17.27 -6.45
C TYR A 355 -15.28 17.71 -5.20
N THR A 356 -16.02 18.03 -4.14
CA THR A 356 -15.44 18.37 -2.82
C THR A 356 -16.25 17.75 -1.70
N PHE A 357 -15.62 17.49 -0.57
CA PHE A 357 -16.32 16.98 0.60
C PHE A 357 -17.18 18.08 1.24
N LYS A 358 -18.47 17.79 1.43
CA LYS A 358 -19.44 18.67 2.10
C LYS A 358 -19.91 18.02 3.39
N GLU A 359 -19.63 18.66 4.52
CA GLU A 359 -20.05 18.19 5.84
C GLU A 359 -21.56 18.38 6.02
N ASP A 360 -22.20 17.44 6.70
CA ASP A 360 -23.57 17.58 7.20
C ASP A 360 -23.56 17.66 8.74
N PHE A 361 -24.75 17.74 9.34
CA PHE A 361 -24.92 17.77 10.79
C PHE A 361 -24.32 16.53 11.48
N ILE A 362 -24.41 15.35 10.86
CA ILE A 362 -23.88 14.09 11.42
C ILE A 362 -22.36 14.14 11.48
N ILE A 363 -21.70 14.60 10.43
CA ILE A 363 -20.24 14.75 10.39
C ILE A 363 -19.76 15.83 11.37
N HIS A 364 -20.51 16.93 11.52
CA HIS A 364 -20.21 17.92 12.54
C HIS A 364 -20.28 17.33 13.95
N LEU A 365 -21.27 16.47 14.22
CA LEU A 365 -21.40 15.76 15.49
C LEU A 365 -20.25 14.77 15.69
N ILE A 366 -19.99 13.87 14.72
CA ILE A 366 -18.87 12.90 14.78
C ILE A 366 -17.54 13.59 15.06
N SER A 367 -17.25 14.69 14.37
CA SER A 367 -15.97 15.39 14.52
C SER A 367 -15.82 16.12 15.87
N PHE A 368 -16.92 16.60 16.45
CA PHE A 368 -16.95 17.16 17.81
C PHE A 368 -16.77 16.06 18.86
N LEU A 369 -17.56 14.98 18.73
CA LEU A 369 -17.57 13.83 19.62
C LEU A 369 -16.27 13.03 19.58
N GLY A 370 -15.62 12.92 18.41
CA GLY A 370 -14.34 12.23 18.25
C GLY A 370 -13.23 12.75 19.15
N ARG A 371 -13.23 14.05 19.51
CA ARG A 371 -12.27 14.60 20.47
C ARG A 371 -12.60 14.26 21.93
N ILE A 372 -13.85 13.94 22.22
CA ILE A 372 -14.40 13.67 23.56
C ILE A 372 -14.60 12.16 23.77
N ALA A 373 -14.33 11.31 22.76
CA ALA A 373 -14.69 9.89 22.71
C ALA A 373 -14.30 9.06 23.97
N GLY A 374 -13.25 9.45 24.69
CA GLY A 374 -12.88 8.85 25.98
C GLY A 374 -13.91 9.05 27.12
N GLN A 375 -14.83 10.00 26.99
CA GLN A 375 -15.84 10.39 27.99
C GLN A 375 -17.29 10.13 27.52
N MET A 376 -17.47 9.38 26.44
CA MET A 376 -18.76 9.27 25.73
C MET A 376 -19.56 8.01 26.02
N SER A 377 -20.88 8.08 25.75
CA SER A 377 -21.80 6.94 25.76
C SER A 377 -21.54 5.96 24.62
N ASP A 378 -21.93 4.70 24.80
CA ASP A 378 -21.54 3.59 23.90
C ASP A 378 -22.12 3.71 22.48
N ARG A 379 -23.28 4.36 22.30
CA ARG A 379 -23.85 4.67 20.97
C ARG A 379 -23.02 5.66 20.15
N ALA A 380 -22.35 6.60 20.81
CA ALA A 380 -21.47 7.53 20.11
C ALA A 380 -20.12 6.89 19.78
N LYS A 381 -19.64 6.00 20.67
CA LYS A 381 -18.46 5.18 20.41
C LYS A 381 -18.65 4.25 19.21
N SER A 382 -19.81 3.60 19.06
CA SER A 382 -20.07 2.72 17.90
C SER A 382 -20.07 3.48 16.57
N LEU A 383 -20.69 4.66 16.50
CA LEU A 383 -20.70 5.50 15.29
C LEU A 383 -19.31 5.99 14.85
N ILE A 384 -18.38 6.14 15.81
CA ILE A 384 -17.00 6.58 15.56
C ILE A 384 -16.09 5.37 15.31
N ALA A 385 -16.29 4.25 16.03
CA ALA A 385 -15.44 3.08 15.97
C ALA A 385 -15.40 2.43 14.58
N ASP A 386 -16.51 2.47 13.84
CA ASP A 386 -16.58 1.97 12.46
C ASP A 386 -15.68 2.77 11.48
N VAL A 387 -15.29 3.98 11.87
CA VAL A 387 -14.61 4.96 11.00
C VAL A 387 -13.17 5.25 11.47
N VAL A 388 -13.00 5.50 12.76
CA VAL A 388 -11.71 5.68 13.45
C VAL A 388 -11.85 5.00 14.82
N PRO A 389 -11.32 3.77 15.00
CA PRO A 389 -11.43 3.02 16.25
C PRO A 389 -10.94 3.80 17.48
N LYS A 390 -9.92 4.64 17.28
CA LYS A 390 -9.33 5.48 18.32
C LYS A 390 -8.86 6.82 17.74
N VAL A 391 -9.49 7.92 18.14
CA VAL A 391 -9.12 9.25 17.65
C VAL A 391 -7.89 9.76 18.41
N PRO A 392 -6.79 10.12 17.72
CA PRO A 392 -5.58 10.60 18.37
C PRO A 392 -5.79 12.02 18.91
N SER A 393 -5.13 12.32 20.03
CA SER A 393 -5.32 13.60 20.74
C SER A 393 -4.91 14.84 19.93
N ASN A 394 -3.97 14.68 18.99
CA ASN A 394 -3.53 15.74 18.08
C ASN A 394 -4.24 15.76 16.72
N MET A 395 -5.22 14.88 16.48
CA MET A 395 -6.03 14.93 15.25
C MET A 395 -6.88 16.20 15.25
N ARG A 396 -6.84 16.95 14.14
CA ARG A 396 -7.71 18.11 13.97
C ARG A 396 -9.14 17.64 13.71
N ARG A 397 -10.14 18.38 14.22
CA ARG A 397 -11.58 18.14 13.96
C ARG A 397 -11.87 17.94 12.46
N ARG A 398 -11.30 18.79 11.62
CA ARG A 398 -11.45 18.73 10.16
C ARG A 398 -10.86 17.45 9.55
N THR A 399 -9.75 16.94 10.10
CA THR A 399 -9.16 15.66 9.69
C THR A 399 -10.11 14.51 10.04
N ILE A 400 -10.65 14.48 11.27
CA ILE A 400 -11.64 13.47 11.71
C ILE A 400 -12.86 13.48 10.78
N ALA A 401 -13.44 14.66 10.55
CA ALA A 401 -14.58 14.84 9.66
C ALA A 401 -14.29 14.30 8.26
N THR A 402 -13.10 14.57 7.73
CA THR A 402 -12.74 14.19 6.36
C THR A 402 -12.52 12.69 6.21
N VAL A 403 -11.86 12.06 7.19
CA VAL A 403 -11.74 10.61 7.27
C VAL A 403 -13.13 9.95 7.35
N ALA A 404 -14.04 10.51 8.14
CA ALA A 404 -15.42 10.03 8.24
C ALA A 404 -16.20 10.16 6.94
N MET A 405 -16.13 11.32 6.29
CA MET A 405 -16.76 11.54 5.00
C MET A 405 -16.20 10.63 3.92
N LEU A 406 -14.88 10.41 3.90
CA LEU A 406 -14.24 9.48 2.97
C LEU A 406 -14.79 8.06 3.17
N HIS A 407 -14.74 7.54 4.40
CA HIS A 407 -15.24 6.21 4.72
C HIS A 407 -16.73 6.06 4.34
N LYS A 408 -17.58 6.99 4.76
CA LYS A 408 -19.02 6.95 4.48
C LYS A 408 -19.37 7.17 2.99
N THR A 409 -18.44 7.73 2.21
CA THR A 409 -18.59 7.83 0.74
C THR A 409 -18.12 6.55 0.05
N ALA A 410 -17.00 5.97 0.48
CA ALA A 410 -16.38 4.81 -0.14
C ALA A 410 -17.06 3.48 0.20
N GLN A 411 -17.53 3.32 1.44
CA GLN A 411 -18.09 2.06 1.92
C GLN A 411 -19.34 1.60 1.12
N PRO A 412 -20.33 2.47 0.82
CA PRO A 412 -21.46 2.08 -0.02
C PRO A 412 -21.06 1.73 -1.47
N LEU A 413 -20.02 2.38 -2.01
CA LEU A 413 -19.49 2.05 -3.33
C LEU A 413 -18.85 0.66 -3.33
N LEU A 414 -18.08 0.35 -2.27
CA LEU A 414 -17.46 -0.95 -2.09
C LEU A 414 -18.50 -2.06 -1.99
N GLU A 415 -19.52 -1.91 -1.14
CA GLU A 415 -20.60 -2.90 -1.00
C GLU A 415 -21.33 -3.16 -2.33
N LYS A 416 -21.58 -2.10 -3.11
CA LYS A 416 -22.20 -2.23 -4.43
C LYS A 416 -21.30 -2.96 -5.43
N LEU A 417 -20.00 -2.67 -5.43
CA LEU A 417 -19.04 -3.33 -6.30
C LEU A 417 -18.78 -4.78 -5.90
N GLU A 418 -18.77 -5.10 -4.60
CA GLU A 418 -18.68 -6.47 -4.10
C GLU A 418 -19.90 -7.31 -4.54
N THR A 419 -21.09 -6.71 -4.50
CA THR A 419 -22.31 -7.35 -5.05
C THR A 419 -22.18 -7.60 -6.55
N LEU A 420 -21.75 -6.59 -7.31
CA LEU A 420 -21.55 -6.70 -8.76
C LEU A 420 -20.50 -7.77 -9.11
N GLU A 421 -19.40 -7.81 -8.36
CA GLU A 421 -18.34 -8.81 -8.53
C GLU A 421 -18.84 -10.22 -8.23
N ALA A 422 -19.63 -10.41 -7.16
CA ALA A 422 -20.22 -11.71 -6.82
C ALA A 422 -21.18 -12.20 -7.92
N GLU A 423 -22.04 -11.32 -8.44
CA GLU A 423 -22.94 -11.62 -9.55
C GLU A 423 -22.19 -11.90 -10.87
N HIS A 424 -21.09 -11.18 -11.11
CA HIS A 424 -20.24 -11.43 -12.27
C HIS A 424 -19.57 -12.80 -12.15
N LEU A 425 -18.94 -13.08 -11.01
CA LEU A 425 -18.27 -14.34 -10.70
C LEU A 425 -19.22 -15.54 -10.79
N ALA A 426 -20.45 -15.42 -10.28
CA ALA A 426 -21.44 -16.49 -10.36
C ALA A 426 -21.86 -16.81 -11.81
N ARG A 427 -21.86 -15.81 -12.70
CA ARG A 427 -22.28 -15.97 -14.11
C ARG A 427 -21.13 -16.39 -15.02
N SER A 428 -19.95 -15.80 -14.85
CA SER A 428 -18.82 -15.97 -15.76
C SER A 428 -17.75 -16.92 -15.22
N GLY A 429 -17.79 -17.24 -13.92
CA GLY A 429 -16.69 -17.91 -13.22
C GLY A 429 -15.45 -17.03 -13.06
N ARG A 430 -15.56 -15.71 -13.30
CA ARG A 430 -14.44 -14.78 -13.36
C ARG A 430 -14.64 -13.57 -12.43
N PRO A 431 -13.59 -13.05 -11.77
CA PRO A 431 -13.66 -11.82 -11.01
C PRO A 431 -13.84 -10.60 -11.92
N LEU A 432 -14.31 -9.49 -11.34
CA LEU A 432 -14.48 -8.24 -12.08
C LEU A 432 -13.10 -7.60 -12.35
N ASP A 433 -12.83 -7.28 -13.62
CA ASP A 433 -11.61 -6.56 -14.00
C ASP A 433 -11.68 -5.07 -13.64
N GLY A 434 -10.52 -4.40 -13.64
CA GLY A 434 -10.44 -2.99 -13.26
C GLY A 434 -11.21 -2.03 -14.19
N ARG A 435 -11.33 -2.36 -15.48
CA ARG A 435 -12.07 -1.54 -16.44
C ARG A 435 -13.57 -1.60 -16.13
N ALA A 436 -14.11 -2.78 -15.90
CA ALA A 436 -15.50 -2.97 -15.55
C ALA A 436 -15.84 -2.30 -14.19
N VAL A 437 -14.91 -2.31 -13.22
CA VAL A 437 -15.06 -1.55 -11.97
C VAL A 437 -15.16 -0.04 -12.26
N TYR A 438 -14.26 0.51 -13.08
CA TYR A 438 -14.30 1.94 -13.43
C TYR A 438 -15.56 2.32 -14.21
N GLU A 439 -16.00 1.50 -15.15
CA GLU A 439 -17.25 1.72 -15.89
C GLU A 439 -18.46 1.74 -14.94
N ALA A 440 -18.50 0.83 -13.96
CA ALA A 440 -19.54 0.81 -12.93
C ALA A 440 -19.50 2.06 -12.03
N LEU A 441 -18.30 2.51 -11.62
CA LEU A 441 -18.12 3.73 -10.83
C LEU A 441 -18.55 4.98 -11.61
N GLU A 442 -18.19 5.10 -12.89
CA GLU A 442 -18.62 6.22 -13.74
C GLU A 442 -20.14 6.23 -13.94
N ALA A 443 -20.76 5.06 -14.12
CA ALA A 443 -22.21 4.94 -14.21
C ALA A 443 -22.89 5.42 -12.91
N ILE A 444 -22.32 5.07 -11.75
CA ILE A 444 -22.79 5.56 -10.44
C ILE A 444 -22.70 7.09 -10.39
N ARG A 445 -21.56 7.68 -10.77
CA ARG A 445 -21.39 9.14 -10.78
C ARG A 445 -22.39 9.84 -11.70
N ALA A 446 -22.57 9.34 -12.92
CA ALA A 446 -23.47 9.93 -13.89
C ALA A 446 -24.93 9.95 -13.39
N GLN A 447 -25.35 8.92 -12.66
CA GLN A 447 -26.69 8.82 -12.06
C GLN A 447 -26.85 9.62 -10.77
N SER A 448 -25.74 10.06 -10.17
CA SER A 448 -25.68 10.64 -8.83
C SER A 448 -26.16 12.10 -8.74
N ARG A 449 -26.46 12.74 -9.89
CA ARG A 449 -26.88 14.16 -10.00
C ARG A 449 -25.92 15.10 -9.24
N GLY A 450 -24.62 14.86 -9.37
CA GLY A 450 -23.59 15.68 -8.74
C GLY A 450 -23.31 15.37 -7.27
N ARG A 451 -23.94 14.35 -6.66
CA ARG A 451 -23.68 13.94 -5.27
C ARG A 451 -23.40 12.45 -5.12
N ILE A 452 -22.27 12.08 -4.53
CA ILE A 452 -21.91 10.70 -4.19
C ILE A 452 -21.50 10.67 -2.73
N GLY A 453 -22.37 10.16 -1.86
CA GLY A 453 -22.18 10.25 -0.41
C GLY A 453 -21.96 11.70 0.05
N TYR A 454 -20.75 11.97 0.54
CA TYR A 454 -20.31 13.30 1.00
C TYR A 454 -19.54 14.10 -0.05
N LEU A 455 -19.26 13.54 -1.22
CA LEU A 455 -18.72 14.28 -2.34
C LEU A 455 -19.84 15.00 -3.09
N SER A 456 -19.66 16.29 -3.33
CA SER A 456 -20.56 17.11 -4.15
C SER A 456 -19.78 17.86 -5.21
N GLY A 457 -20.16 17.65 -6.47
CA GLY A 457 -19.67 18.36 -7.65
C GLY A 457 -20.59 19.53 -8.02
N LYS A 458 -20.23 20.25 -9.09
CA LYS A 458 -21.13 21.24 -9.70
C LYS A 458 -22.17 20.48 -10.55
N THR A 459 -23.45 20.71 -10.28
CA THR A 459 -24.57 20.25 -11.12
C THR A 459 -24.59 20.95 -12.46
#